data_AF-A0A9P6I163-F1
#
_entry.id   AF-A0A9P6I163-F1
#
_cell.length_a   1.000
_cell.length_b   1.000
_cell.length_c   1.000
_cell.angle_alpha   90.00
_cell.angle_beta   90.00
_cell.angle_gamma   90.00
#
_symmetry.space_group_name_H-M   'P 1'
#
loop_
_entity.id
_entity.type
_entity.pdbx_description
1 polymer ?
#
loop_
_entity_poly.entity_id
_entity_poly.type
_entity_poly.pdbx_seq_one_letter_code
_entity_poly.pdbx_strand_id
1 'polypeptide(L)'
;MARAQAKMHTPRSPPVTTDSIHPELLQEIFASDQDMYPAPLTWERLEGWTRASPELALSLWFTGVDDSASRPLVGAVIALPILASCWRDLLVGKVKETDVDPETMFPRESDPGAEIGLHVFHVERYEAPGTQEMVPRIAEISMKAVVEAAREKGWKVVGYSALTATPEGRRCFERMGFNPTGYEEFWVSCESSPEMQLVTVSAETAHERKLLEEQSVKGHATMLAKHVSSADAA
;
A
#
# COMPACT_ATOMS: atom_id res chain seq x y z
N MET A 1 50.78 -22.70 -3.62
CA MET A 1 49.79 -21.90 -2.87
C MET A 1 48.84 -21.25 -3.87
N ALA A 2 47.66 -21.84 -4.09
CA ALA A 2 46.64 -21.30 -4.99
C ALA A 2 45.58 -20.58 -4.14
N ARG A 3 45.42 -19.27 -4.35
CA ARG A 3 44.34 -18.47 -3.76
C ARG A 3 43.05 -18.75 -4.53
N ALA A 4 42.06 -19.33 -3.86
CA ALA A 4 40.71 -19.44 -4.38
C ALA A 4 40.10 -18.02 -4.49
N GLN A 5 39.70 -17.63 -5.70
CA GLN A 5 38.88 -16.45 -5.93
C GLN A 5 37.45 -16.74 -5.47
N ALA A 6 36.99 -15.99 -4.49
CA ALA A 6 35.58 -15.97 -4.11
C ALA A 6 34.77 -15.43 -5.31
N LYS A 7 33.92 -16.29 -5.90
CA LYS A 7 32.93 -15.87 -6.88
C LYS A 7 31.97 -14.90 -6.19
N MET A 8 32.12 -13.60 -6.47
CA MET A 8 31.09 -12.60 -6.18
C MET A 8 29.81 -13.07 -6.85
N HIS A 9 28.86 -13.60 -6.06
CA HIS A 9 27.51 -13.84 -6.51
C HIS A 9 26.87 -12.46 -6.68
N THR A 10 26.75 -12.02 -7.93
CA THR A 10 25.85 -10.94 -8.28
C THR A 10 24.46 -11.33 -7.78
N PRO A 11 23.79 -10.49 -6.96
CA PRO A 11 22.44 -10.80 -6.53
C PRO A 11 21.55 -10.91 -7.77
N ARG A 12 21.04 -12.11 -8.01
CA ARG A 12 20.09 -12.39 -9.08
C ARG A 12 18.83 -11.58 -8.79
N SER A 13 18.35 -10.79 -9.74
CA SER A 13 17.06 -10.10 -9.60
C SER A 13 16.00 -11.11 -9.17
N PRO A 14 15.09 -10.74 -8.25
CA PRO A 14 14.04 -11.64 -7.83
C PRO A 14 13.27 -12.13 -9.07
N PRO A 15 12.89 -13.42 -9.13
CA PRO A 15 12.23 -14.02 -10.29
C PRO A 15 10.76 -13.60 -10.33
N VAL A 16 10.50 -12.31 -10.50
CA VAL A 16 9.16 -11.72 -10.51
C VAL A 16 9.04 -10.73 -11.67
N THR A 17 7.92 -10.78 -12.38
CA THR A 17 7.49 -9.76 -13.34
C THR A 17 6.22 -9.10 -12.84
N THR A 18 5.93 -7.90 -13.34
CA THR A 18 4.75 -7.13 -12.96
C THR A 18 3.86 -6.87 -14.16
N ASP A 19 2.55 -6.93 -13.94
CA ASP A 19 1.51 -6.51 -14.88
C ASP A 19 0.48 -5.64 -14.14
N SER A 20 -0.32 -4.85 -14.84
CA SER A 20 -1.44 -4.15 -14.21
C SER A 20 -2.46 -5.14 -13.62
N ILE A 21 -3.06 -4.79 -12.48
CA ILE A 21 -4.09 -5.60 -11.83
C ILE A 21 -5.27 -5.82 -12.78
N HIS A 22 -5.64 -7.08 -12.96
CA HIS A 22 -6.83 -7.46 -13.72
C HIS A 22 -8.11 -7.15 -12.91
N PRO A 23 -9.24 -6.77 -13.56
CA PRO A 23 -10.49 -6.45 -12.86
C PRO A 23 -11.00 -7.55 -11.92
N GLU A 24 -10.82 -8.83 -12.27
CA GLU A 24 -11.21 -9.96 -11.42
C GLU A 24 -10.42 -9.98 -10.10
N LEU A 25 -9.10 -9.81 -10.15
CA LEU A 25 -8.26 -9.71 -8.96
C LEU A 25 -8.60 -8.46 -8.13
N LEU A 26 -8.95 -7.34 -8.79
CA LEU A 26 -9.39 -6.14 -8.08
C LEU A 26 -10.69 -6.38 -7.29
N GLN A 27 -11.63 -7.14 -7.86
CA GLN A 27 -12.86 -7.54 -7.18
C GLN A 27 -12.59 -8.47 -5.99
N GLU A 28 -11.65 -9.40 -6.13
CA GLU A 28 -11.21 -10.27 -5.04
C GLU A 28 -10.58 -9.47 -3.89
N ILE A 29 -9.71 -8.51 -4.20
CA ILE A 29 -9.11 -7.60 -3.22
C ILE A 29 -10.21 -6.79 -2.51
N PHE A 30 -11.15 -6.21 -3.27
CA PHE A 30 -12.27 -5.47 -2.69
C PHE A 30 -13.09 -6.32 -1.73
N ALA A 31 -13.48 -7.52 -2.14
CA ALA A 31 -14.25 -8.44 -1.29
C ALA A 31 -13.47 -8.83 -0.03
N SER A 32 -12.18 -9.15 -0.17
CA SER A 32 -11.30 -9.47 0.97
C SER A 32 -11.19 -8.31 1.95
N ASP A 33 -11.01 -7.08 1.46
CA ASP A 33 -10.92 -5.90 2.31
C ASP A 33 -12.23 -5.63 3.05
N GLN A 34 -13.39 -5.74 2.37
CA GLN A 34 -14.70 -5.59 2.99
C GLN A 34 -14.98 -6.66 4.07
N ASP A 35 -14.51 -7.89 3.86
CA ASP A 35 -14.62 -8.99 4.83
C ASP A 35 -13.72 -8.76 6.07
N MET A 36 -12.52 -8.20 5.88
CA MET A 36 -11.58 -7.94 6.98
C MET A 36 -11.94 -6.67 7.76
N TYR A 37 -12.31 -5.60 7.06
CA TYR A 37 -12.68 -4.31 7.60
C TYR A 37 -13.88 -3.80 6.81
N PRO A 38 -15.07 -3.67 7.43
CA PRO A 38 -16.22 -3.02 6.79
C PRO A 38 -16.01 -1.50 6.71
N ALA A 39 -14.88 -1.09 6.13
CA ALA A 39 -14.54 0.28 5.87
C ALA A 39 -15.49 0.81 4.80
N PRO A 40 -15.87 2.10 4.86
CA PRO A 40 -16.82 2.71 3.91
C PRO A 40 -16.21 2.93 2.51
N LEU A 41 -15.22 2.12 2.10
CA LEU A 41 -14.67 2.12 0.76
C LEU A 41 -15.69 1.52 -0.21
N THR A 42 -16.06 2.27 -1.24
CA THR A 42 -16.94 1.75 -2.29
C THR A 42 -16.13 1.12 -3.42
N TRP A 43 -16.76 0.22 -4.17
CA TRP A 43 -16.15 -0.37 -5.36
C TRP A 43 -15.72 0.70 -6.37
N GLU A 44 -16.57 1.71 -6.59
CA GLU A 44 -16.31 2.81 -7.53
C GLU A 44 -15.08 3.62 -7.13
N ARG A 45 -14.83 3.78 -5.82
CA ARG A 45 -13.66 4.50 -5.31
C ARG A 45 -12.38 3.71 -5.61
N LEU A 46 -12.37 2.42 -5.30
CA LEU A 46 -11.22 1.54 -5.57
C LEU A 46 -10.93 1.43 -7.07
N GLU A 47 -11.97 1.20 -7.88
CA GLU A 47 -11.86 1.16 -9.34
C GLU A 47 -11.39 2.50 -9.91
N GLY A 48 -11.87 3.62 -9.36
CA GLY A 48 -11.45 4.96 -9.73
C GLY A 48 -9.95 5.18 -9.50
N TRP A 49 -9.41 4.70 -8.39
CA TRP A 49 -7.96 4.77 -8.09
C TRP A 49 -7.13 3.98 -9.10
N THR A 50 -7.48 2.72 -9.35
CA THR A 50 -6.69 1.85 -10.25
C THR A 50 -6.81 2.29 -11.70
N ARG A 51 -7.95 2.85 -12.11
CA ARG A 51 -8.13 3.44 -13.44
C ARG A 51 -7.34 4.73 -13.63
N ALA A 52 -7.19 5.54 -12.59
CA ALA A 52 -6.43 6.79 -12.66
C ALA A 52 -4.91 6.60 -12.66
N SER A 53 -4.41 5.50 -12.10
CA SER A 53 -2.97 5.19 -12.05
C SER A 53 -2.70 3.67 -12.15
N PRO A 54 -3.02 3.05 -13.30
CA PRO A 54 -2.94 1.59 -13.47
C PRO A 54 -1.51 1.05 -13.37
N GLU A 55 -0.49 1.88 -13.60
CA GLU A 55 0.92 1.52 -13.40
C GLU A 55 1.32 1.35 -11.92
N LEU A 56 0.48 1.81 -10.98
CA LEU A 56 0.72 1.66 -9.54
C LEU A 56 -0.20 0.62 -8.88
N ALA A 57 -1.06 -0.03 -9.68
CA ALA A 57 -1.89 -1.16 -9.29
C ALA A 57 -1.36 -2.40 -10.00
N LEU A 58 -0.46 -3.15 -9.35
CA LEU A 58 0.34 -4.20 -9.99
C LEU A 58 0.06 -5.60 -9.42
N SER A 59 -0.06 -6.57 -10.31
CA SER A 59 0.05 -8.01 -10.05
C SER A 59 1.49 -8.45 -10.20
N LEU A 60 1.97 -9.30 -9.28
CA LEU A 60 3.33 -9.83 -9.27
C LEU A 60 3.31 -11.32 -9.61
N TRP A 61 4.00 -11.71 -10.67
CA TRP A 61 4.00 -13.07 -11.21
C TRP A 61 5.37 -13.71 -11.12
N PHE A 62 5.46 -14.94 -10.61
CA PHE A 62 6.73 -15.66 -10.49
C PHE A 62 7.26 -16.10 -11.86
N THR A 63 8.51 -15.76 -12.16
CA THR A 63 9.18 -16.08 -13.43
C THR A 63 10.17 -17.23 -13.32
N GLY A 64 10.18 -17.97 -12.21
CA GLY A 64 11.02 -19.17 -12.05
C GLY A 64 10.49 -20.39 -12.80
N VAL A 65 9.36 -20.25 -13.50
CA VAL A 65 8.76 -21.25 -14.38
C VAL A 65 8.94 -20.78 -15.83
N ASP A 66 9.40 -21.67 -16.71
CA ASP A 66 9.71 -21.34 -18.11
C ASP A 66 8.46 -21.02 -18.95
N ASP A 67 7.29 -21.51 -18.54
CA ASP A 67 6.02 -21.26 -19.20
C ASP A 67 5.35 -19.99 -18.67
N SER A 68 5.21 -18.99 -19.56
CA SER A 68 4.57 -17.71 -19.23
C SER A 68 3.08 -17.84 -18.94
N ALA A 69 2.39 -18.84 -19.51
CA ALA A 69 0.95 -19.02 -19.35
C ALA A 69 0.57 -19.63 -18.00
N SER A 70 1.53 -20.21 -17.27
CA SER A 70 1.34 -20.88 -15.98
C SER A 70 2.09 -20.22 -14.84
N ARG A 71 2.57 -18.98 -15.03
CA ARG A 71 3.24 -18.23 -13.96
C ARG A 71 2.28 -18.04 -12.80
N PRO A 72 2.63 -18.48 -11.58
CA PRO A 72 1.75 -18.30 -10.44
C PRO A 72 1.80 -16.83 -9.97
N LEU A 73 0.63 -16.31 -9.60
CA LEU A 73 0.50 -15.03 -8.90
C LEU A 73 1.13 -15.17 -7.51
N VAL A 74 2.03 -14.26 -7.15
CA VAL A 74 2.75 -14.28 -5.87
C VAL A 74 2.50 -13.04 -5.02
N GLY A 75 1.93 -11.98 -5.60
CA GLY A 75 1.51 -10.82 -4.85
C GLY A 75 0.70 -9.84 -5.67
N ALA A 76 0.14 -8.86 -4.97
CA ALA A 76 -0.51 -7.71 -5.55
C ALA A 76 -0.16 -6.46 -4.73
N VAL A 77 -0.16 -5.30 -5.37
CA VAL A 77 0.01 -4.00 -4.71
C VAL A 77 -0.85 -2.95 -5.37
N ILE A 78 -1.47 -2.10 -4.56
CA ILE A 78 -2.17 -0.90 -5.01
C ILE A 78 -1.58 0.28 -4.25
N ALA A 79 -0.88 1.16 -4.97
CA ALA A 79 -0.35 2.40 -4.43
C ALA A 79 -1.02 3.61 -5.09
N LEU A 80 -1.34 4.61 -4.28
CA LEU A 80 -2.00 5.84 -4.69
C LEU A 80 -0.95 6.96 -4.78
N PRO A 81 -0.77 7.62 -5.94
CA PRO A 81 0.15 8.74 -6.11
C PRO A 81 -0.52 10.04 -5.65
N ILE A 82 -0.49 10.31 -4.35
CA ILE A 82 -1.19 11.46 -3.78
C ILE A 82 -0.29 12.70 -3.85
N LEU A 83 -0.79 13.80 -4.40
CA LEU A 83 -0.09 15.09 -4.42
C LEU A 83 0.42 15.46 -3.02
N ALA A 84 1.65 15.97 -2.94
CA ALA A 84 2.35 16.14 -1.66
C ALA A 84 1.59 16.99 -0.62
N SER A 85 0.74 17.94 -1.04
CA SER A 85 -0.14 18.67 -0.11
C SER A 85 -1.17 17.73 0.52
N CYS A 86 -1.93 17.02 -0.30
CA CYS A 86 -2.97 16.08 0.14
C CYS A 86 -2.37 14.89 0.90
N TRP A 87 -1.19 14.43 0.52
CA TRP A 87 -0.49 13.36 1.23
C TRP A 87 -0.14 13.77 2.66
N ARG A 88 0.33 15.00 2.90
CA ARG A 88 0.59 15.51 4.26
C ARG A 88 -0.69 15.60 5.08
N ASP A 89 -1.81 15.98 4.47
CA ASP A 89 -3.11 16.02 5.12
C ASP A 89 -3.60 14.60 5.48
N LEU A 90 -3.37 13.61 4.60
CA LEU A 90 -3.64 12.20 4.88
C LEU A 90 -2.83 11.69 6.09
N LEU A 91 -1.54 12.05 6.20
CA LEU A 91 -0.69 11.58 7.31
C LEU A 91 -1.17 12.02 8.70
N VAL A 92 -1.93 13.12 8.76
CA VAL A 92 -2.44 13.68 10.02
C VAL A 92 -3.95 13.48 10.19
N GLY A 93 -4.60 12.74 9.28
CA GLY A 93 -6.03 12.44 9.34
C GLY A 93 -6.97 13.58 8.95
N LYS A 94 -6.47 14.63 8.27
CA LYS A 94 -7.32 15.68 7.69
C LYS A 94 -8.06 15.21 6.45
N VAL A 95 -7.47 14.24 5.75
CA VAL A 95 -8.07 13.47 4.66
C VAL A 95 -8.07 12.02 5.11
N LYS A 96 -9.20 11.33 5.01
CA LYS A 96 -9.27 9.88 5.25
C LYS A 96 -8.86 9.15 3.98
N GLU A 97 -8.37 7.92 4.12
CA GLU A 97 -7.99 7.09 2.97
C GLU A 97 -9.16 6.92 1.98
N THR A 98 -10.37 6.65 2.48
CA THR A 98 -11.59 6.50 1.65
C THR A 98 -12.02 7.76 0.92
N ASP A 99 -11.55 8.92 1.38
CA ASP A 99 -11.89 10.24 0.81
C ASP A 99 -10.87 10.69 -0.26
N VAL A 100 -9.82 9.91 -0.50
CA VAL A 100 -8.82 10.22 -1.52
C VAL A 100 -9.47 10.23 -2.90
N ASP A 101 -9.43 11.38 -3.55
CA ASP A 101 -10.09 11.59 -4.83
C ASP A 101 -9.10 11.66 -6.00
N PRO A 102 -9.08 10.69 -6.92
CA PRO A 102 -8.07 10.66 -7.99
C PRO A 102 -8.18 11.86 -8.93
N GLU A 103 -9.36 12.47 -9.10
CA GLU A 103 -9.53 13.62 -10.01
C GLU A 103 -8.85 14.89 -9.50
N THR A 104 -8.74 15.03 -8.18
CA THR A 104 -8.25 16.25 -7.52
C THR A 104 -6.96 16.06 -6.74
N MET A 105 -6.67 14.83 -6.31
CA MET A 105 -5.54 14.53 -5.43
C MET A 105 -4.41 13.73 -6.10
N PHE A 106 -4.59 13.22 -7.32
CA PHE A 106 -3.50 12.60 -8.09
C PHE A 106 -2.86 13.62 -9.05
N PRO A 107 -1.58 13.44 -9.43
CA PRO A 107 -0.96 14.23 -10.47
C PRO A 107 -1.65 13.95 -11.82
N ARG A 108 -1.73 14.99 -12.67
CA ARG A 108 -2.21 14.81 -14.05
C ARG A 108 -1.07 14.30 -14.92
N GLU A 109 -1.40 13.64 -16.04
CA GLU A 109 -0.39 13.20 -17.02
C GLU A 109 0.46 14.34 -17.57
N SER A 110 -0.07 15.57 -17.57
CA SER A 110 0.61 16.78 -18.01
C SER A 110 1.64 17.34 -17.03
N ASP A 111 1.81 16.73 -15.86
CA ASP A 111 2.55 17.31 -14.74
C ASP A 111 3.84 16.52 -14.41
N PRO A 112 4.80 16.40 -15.35
CA PRO A 112 6.10 15.81 -15.05
C PRO A 112 6.80 16.68 -14.00
N GLY A 113 7.36 16.05 -12.97
CA GLY A 113 7.95 16.72 -11.83
C GLY A 113 7.00 17.00 -10.66
N ALA A 114 5.73 16.57 -10.74
CA ALA A 114 4.82 16.65 -9.60
C ALA A 114 5.42 15.98 -8.35
N GLU A 115 5.31 16.65 -7.20
CA GLU A 115 5.68 16.08 -5.91
C GLU A 115 4.54 15.23 -5.37
N ILE A 116 4.80 13.95 -5.11
CA ILE A 116 3.80 13.00 -4.63
C ILE A 116 4.29 12.23 -3.41
N GLY A 117 3.37 11.85 -2.53
CA GLY A 117 3.57 10.73 -1.63
C GLY A 117 2.94 9.47 -2.21
N LEU A 118 3.64 8.34 -2.11
CA LEU A 118 3.09 7.05 -2.50
C LEU A 118 2.42 6.41 -1.28
N HIS A 119 1.10 6.37 -1.27
CA HIS A 119 0.33 5.74 -0.22
C HIS A 119 -0.05 4.32 -0.63
N VAL A 120 0.42 3.31 0.09
CA VAL A 120 0.08 1.91 -0.16
C VAL A 120 -1.27 1.63 0.47
N PHE A 121 -2.29 1.49 -0.37
CA PHE A 121 -3.62 1.05 0.01
C PHE A 121 -3.62 -0.45 0.29
N HIS A 122 -3.15 -1.24 -0.69
CA HIS A 122 -3.13 -2.70 -0.57
C HIS A 122 -1.74 -3.25 -0.86
N VAL A 123 -1.31 -4.24 -0.08
CA VAL A 123 -0.20 -5.11 -0.45
C VAL A 123 -0.43 -6.51 0.10
N GLU A 124 -0.43 -7.48 -0.80
CA GLU A 124 -0.73 -8.86 -0.46
C GLU A 124 0.31 -9.80 -1.06
N ARG A 125 0.52 -10.92 -0.37
CA ARG A 125 1.36 -12.02 -0.81
C ARG A 125 0.51 -13.27 -0.91
N TYR A 126 0.52 -13.89 -2.08
CA TYR A 126 -0.13 -15.18 -2.33
C TYR A 126 0.85 -16.33 -2.12
N GLU A 127 0.33 -17.47 -1.68
CA GLU A 127 1.04 -18.74 -1.75
C GLU A 127 0.98 -19.24 -3.19
N ALA A 128 2.12 -19.28 -3.90
CA ALA A 128 2.13 -19.73 -5.28
C ALA A 128 1.93 -21.27 -5.36
N PRO A 129 0.85 -21.75 -5.97
CA PRO A 129 0.59 -23.19 -6.11
C PRO A 129 1.75 -23.88 -6.83
N GLY A 130 2.20 -25.01 -6.29
CA GLY A 130 3.27 -25.81 -6.92
C GLY A 130 4.69 -25.27 -6.71
N THR A 131 4.86 -24.13 -6.02
CA THR A 131 6.17 -23.67 -5.57
C THR A 131 6.39 -24.11 -4.13
N GLN A 132 7.49 -24.82 -3.84
CA GLN A 132 7.90 -25.10 -2.45
C GLN A 132 8.49 -23.85 -1.76
N GLU A 133 8.62 -22.74 -2.50
CA GLU A 133 9.30 -21.53 -2.07
C GLU A 133 8.32 -20.35 -2.05
N MET A 134 8.06 -19.83 -0.86
CA MET A 134 7.46 -18.51 -0.73
C MET A 134 8.44 -17.47 -1.27
N VAL A 135 7.99 -16.56 -2.15
CA VAL A 135 8.83 -15.44 -2.55
C VAL A 135 9.03 -14.53 -1.33
N PRO A 136 10.25 -14.44 -0.77
CA PRO A 136 10.49 -13.61 0.38
C PRO A 136 10.44 -12.13 -0.04
N ARG A 137 10.09 -11.24 0.90
CA ARG A 137 10.18 -9.78 0.71
C ARG A 137 9.27 -9.24 -0.41
N ILE A 138 8.14 -9.89 -0.69
CA ILE A 138 7.16 -9.42 -1.69
C ILE A 138 6.78 -7.94 -1.48
N ALA A 139 6.52 -7.50 -0.25
CA ALA A 139 6.21 -6.09 0.00
C ALA A 139 7.32 -5.13 -0.46
N GLU A 140 8.59 -5.50 -0.28
CA GLU A 140 9.73 -4.67 -0.71
C GLU A 140 9.90 -4.70 -2.23
N ILE A 141 9.63 -5.84 -2.87
CA ILE A 141 9.61 -5.97 -4.33
C ILE A 141 8.48 -5.11 -4.91
N SER A 142 7.28 -5.21 -4.35
CA SER A 142 6.12 -4.39 -4.71
C SER A 142 6.41 -2.90 -4.57
N MET A 143 6.98 -2.48 -3.42
CA MET A 143 7.36 -1.08 -3.19
C MET A 143 8.38 -0.59 -4.20
N LYS A 144 9.36 -1.43 -4.56
CA LYS A 144 10.35 -1.07 -5.58
C LYS A 144 9.68 -0.86 -6.94
N ALA A 145 8.78 -1.76 -7.34
CA ALA A 145 8.08 -1.68 -8.62
C ALA A 145 7.22 -0.41 -8.73
N VAL A 146 6.44 -0.07 -7.70
CA VAL A 146 5.62 1.16 -7.73
C VAL A 146 6.47 2.44 -7.70
N VAL A 147 7.64 2.40 -7.05
CA VAL A 147 8.60 3.53 -7.08
C VAL A 147 9.22 3.69 -8.47
N GLU A 148 9.58 2.60 -9.12
CA GLU A 148 10.11 2.63 -10.49
C GLU A 148 9.04 3.17 -11.46
N ALA A 149 7.80 2.68 -11.38
CA ALA A 149 6.69 3.19 -12.19
C ALA A 149 6.42 4.69 -11.96
N ALA A 150 6.42 5.16 -10.71
CA ALA A 150 6.28 6.59 -10.41
C ALA A 150 7.44 7.44 -10.98
N ARG A 151 8.67 6.90 -10.99
CA ARG A 151 9.84 7.56 -11.57
C ARG A 151 9.76 7.62 -13.10
N GLU A 152 9.24 6.59 -13.75
CA GLU A 152 9.03 6.58 -15.21
C GLU A 152 8.03 7.66 -15.67
N LYS A 153 7.08 8.03 -14.80
CA LYS A 153 6.20 9.19 -15.01
C LYS A 153 6.89 10.55 -14.78
N GLY A 154 8.13 10.54 -14.30
CA GLY A 154 8.87 11.75 -13.94
C GLY A 154 8.38 12.40 -12.65
N TRP A 155 7.65 11.70 -11.79
CA TRP A 155 7.19 12.24 -10.52
C TRP A 155 8.29 12.21 -9.45
N LYS A 156 8.25 13.19 -8.55
CA LYS A 156 9.17 13.27 -7.41
C LYS A 156 8.49 12.72 -6.17
N VAL A 157 8.88 11.52 -5.77
CA VAL A 157 8.35 10.87 -4.56
C VAL A 157 8.98 11.51 -3.32
N VAL A 158 8.16 12.19 -2.50
CA VAL A 158 8.59 12.86 -1.25
C VAL A 158 8.48 11.96 -0.01
N GLY A 159 7.77 10.85 -0.13
CA GLY A 159 7.58 9.91 0.96
C GLY A 159 6.61 8.78 0.62
N TYR A 160 6.45 7.90 1.59
CA TYR A 160 5.60 6.72 1.53
C TYR A 160 4.70 6.68 2.75
N SER A 161 3.49 6.16 2.60
CA SER A 161 2.63 5.83 3.76
C SER A 161 1.83 4.57 3.53
N ALA A 162 1.28 4.02 4.61
CA ALA A 162 0.36 2.87 4.58
C ALA A 162 -0.52 2.90 5.82
N LEU A 163 -1.80 2.60 5.67
CA LEU A 163 -2.70 2.39 6.80
C LEU A 163 -2.71 0.91 7.17
N THR A 164 -2.04 0.55 8.27
CA THR A 164 -1.85 -0.87 8.62
C THR A 164 -2.84 -1.31 9.69
N ALA A 165 -3.68 -2.28 9.36
CA ALA A 165 -4.74 -2.77 10.23
C ALA A 165 -4.41 -4.11 10.92
N THR A 166 -3.42 -4.84 10.41
CA THR A 166 -2.93 -6.09 11.03
C THR A 166 -1.57 -5.89 11.69
N PRO A 167 -1.26 -6.63 12.77
CA PRO A 167 0.08 -6.65 13.36
C PRO A 167 1.17 -7.08 12.36
N GLU A 168 0.85 -8.02 11.47
CA GLU A 168 1.73 -8.51 10.41
C GLU A 168 2.04 -7.41 9.40
N GLY A 169 1.02 -6.68 8.94
CA GLY A 169 1.15 -5.54 8.05
C GLY A 169 2.01 -4.44 8.69
N ARG A 170 1.73 -4.08 9.94
CA ARG A 170 2.53 -3.09 10.68
C ARG A 170 4.01 -3.48 10.75
N ARG A 171 4.31 -4.70 11.19
CA ARG A 171 5.70 -5.21 11.26
C ARG A 171 6.37 -5.25 9.89
N CYS A 172 5.61 -5.47 8.82
CA CYS A 172 6.14 -5.43 7.45
C CYS A 172 6.69 -4.04 7.12
N PHE A 173 5.89 -2.99 7.31
CA PHE A 173 6.25 -1.61 7.00
C PHE A 173 7.29 -1.03 7.97
N GLU A 174 7.23 -1.37 9.25
CA GLU A 174 8.25 -0.97 10.24
C GLU A 174 9.64 -1.49 9.83
N ARG A 175 9.75 -2.74 9.35
CA ARG A 175 11.03 -3.28 8.82
C ARG A 175 11.54 -2.56 7.59
N MET A 176 10.66 -1.92 6.82
CA MET A 176 11.02 -1.06 5.68
C MET A 176 11.38 0.37 6.11
N GLY A 177 11.34 0.67 7.41
CA GLY A 177 11.70 1.97 8.00
C GLY A 177 10.54 2.97 8.07
N PHE A 178 9.29 2.50 8.00
CA PHE A 178 8.13 3.35 8.26
C PHE A 178 7.96 3.54 9.76
N ASN A 179 7.48 4.71 10.16
CA ASN A 179 7.23 5.08 11.55
C ASN A 179 5.77 5.47 11.73
N PRO A 180 5.15 5.19 12.89
CA PRO A 180 3.82 5.67 13.20
C PRO A 180 3.73 7.19 13.13
N THR A 181 2.68 7.70 12.50
CA THR A 181 2.38 9.14 12.41
C THR A 181 1.64 9.68 13.63
N GLY A 182 1.00 8.78 14.39
CA GLY A 182 0.03 9.13 15.43
C GLY A 182 -1.41 9.27 14.93
N TYR A 183 -1.65 9.12 13.63
CA TYR A 183 -3.00 8.98 13.06
C TYR A 183 -3.45 7.51 13.09
N GLU A 184 -4.63 7.27 13.65
CA GLU A 184 -5.26 5.97 13.81
C GLU A 184 -6.73 6.00 13.38
N GLU A 185 -7.19 4.90 12.81
CA GLU A 185 -8.58 4.70 12.44
C GLU A 185 -9.18 3.53 13.24
N PHE A 186 -10.39 3.72 13.75
CA PHE A 186 -11.13 2.73 14.53
C PHE A 186 -12.49 2.49 13.91
N TRP A 187 -12.78 1.23 13.65
CA TRP A 187 -14.10 0.79 13.24
C TRP A 187 -14.85 0.33 14.47
N VAL A 188 -15.92 1.03 14.81
CA VAL A 188 -16.71 0.80 16.03
C VAL A 188 -18.14 0.44 15.68
N SER A 189 -18.70 -0.53 16.40
CA SER A 189 -20.13 -0.81 16.35
C SER A 189 -20.81 -0.18 17.56
N CYS A 190 -21.90 0.54 17.34
CA CYS A 190 -22.72 1.10 18.41
C CYS A 190 -23.89 0.16 18.72
N GLU A 191 -24.21 -0.09 20.00
CA GLU A 191 -25.36 -0.97 20.34
C GLU A 191 -26.70 -0.43 19.80
N SER A 192 -26.80 0.89 19.60
CA SER A 192 -27.99 1.56 19.06
C SER A 192 -28.03 1.69 17.55
N SER A 193 -26.99 1.28 16.80
CA SER A 193 -26.97 1.31 15.33
C SER A 193 -26.27 0.09 14.75
N PRO A 194 -26.88 -0.66 13.82
CA PRO A 194 -26.22 -1.77 13.14
C PRO A 194 -25.10 -1.29 12.18
N GLU A 195 -25.05 0.00 11.84
CA GLU A 195 -24.02 0.56 10.97
C GLU A 195 -22.71 0.76 11.72
N MET A 196 -21.62 0.34 11.07
CA MET A 196 -20.26 0.57 11.54
C MET A 196 -19.88 2.04 11.39
N GLN A 197 -19.32 2.63 12.44
CA GLN A 197 -18.81 4.00 12.41
C GLN A 197 -17.29 3.98 12.35
N LEU A 198 -16.72 4.92 11.57
CA LEU A 198 -15.28 5.15 11.50
C LEU A 198 -14.91 6.34 12.38
N VAL A 199 -14.17 6.08 13.45
CA VAL A 199 -13.64 7.08 14.38
C VAL A 199 -12.16 7.27 14.11
N THR A 200 -11.72 8.52 14.01
CA THR A 200 -10.35 8.89 13.68
C THR A 200 -9.66 9.55 14.86
N VAL A 201 -8.50 9.03 15.26
CA VAL A 201 -7.67 9.62 16.32
C VAL A 201 -6.41 10.21 15.71
N SER A 202 -6.18 11.50 15.95
CA SER A 202 -4.97 12.22 15.57
C SER A 202 -4.47 13.06 16.75
N ALA A 203 -3.41 13.84 16.56
CA ALA A 203 -2.93 14.76 17.58
C ALA A 203 -4.01 15.77 18.03
N GLU A 204 -4.92 16.16 17.13
CA GLU A 204 -6.01 17.11 17.40
C GLU A 204 -7.22 16.45 18.07
N THR A 205 -7.49 15.18 17.74
CA THR A 205 -8.64 14.41 18.26
C THR A 205 -8.25 13.41 19.35
N ALA A 206 -7.04 13.51 19.93
CA ALA A 206 -6.55 12.56 20.94
C ALA A 206 -7.47 12.38 22.17
N HIS A 207 -8.31 13.38 22.47
CA HIS A 207 -9.30 13.32 23.54
C HIS A 207 -10.48 12.38 23.25
N GLU A 208 -10.78 12.14 21.96
CA GLU A 208 -11.83 11.23 21.49
C GLU A 208 -11.48 9.76 21.78
N ARG A 209 -10.21 9.46 22.10
CA ARG A 209 -9.79 8.11 22.47
C ARG A 209 -10.52 7.57 23.71
N LYS A 210 -10.97 8.46 24.60
CA LYS A 210 -11.80 8.07 25.76
C LYS A 210 -13.21 7.63 25.35
N LEU A 211 -13.74 8.16 24.23
CA LEU A 211 -15.05 7.78 23.71
C LEU A 211 -15.04 6.36 23.11
N LEU A 212 -13.86 5.82 22.79
CA LEU A 212 -13.69 4.44 22.33
C LEU A 212 -13.80 3.42 23.47
N GLU A 213 -13.55 3.82 24.73
CA GLU A 213 -13.61 2.91 25.89
C GLU A 213 -15.04 2.42 26.18
N GLU A 214 -16.05 3.17 25.72
CA GLU A 214 -17.47 2.86 25.87
C GLU A 214 -18.07 2.12 24.66
N GLN A 215 -17.27 1.85 23.62
CA GLN A 215 -17.72 1.29 22.34
C GLN A 215 -17.04 -0.04 22.03
N SER A 216 -17.72 -0.90 21.26
CA SER A 216 -17.11 -2.16 20.78
C SER A 216 -16.28 -1.88 19.53
N VAL A 217 -14.96 -1.81 19.69
CA VAL A 217 -13.99 -1.73 18.59
C VAL A 217 -13.98 -3.07 17.84
N LYS A 218 -14.25 -3.01 16.54
CA LYS A 218 -14.25 -4.14 15.60
C LYS A 218 -13.00 -4.20 14.74
N GLY A 219 -12.39 -3.05 14.49
CA GLY A 219 -11.13 -2.95 13.76
C GLY A 219 -10.33 -1.74 14.23
N HIS A 220 -9.03 -1.78 13.95
CA HIS A 220 -8.09 -0.71 14.24
C HIS A 220 -7.02 -0.69 13.15
N ALA A 221 -6.71 0.50 12.65
CA ALA A 221 -5.58 0.71 11.77
C ALA A 221 -4.74 1.90 12.22
N THR A 222 -3.47 1.88 11.81
CA THR A 222 -2.51 2.92 12.15
C THR A 222 -1.75 3.35 10.92
N MET A 223 -1.73 4.65 10.70
CA MET A 223 -1.00 5.26 9.61
C MET A 223 0.49 5.27 9.93
N LEU A 224 1.26 4.60 9.08
CA LEU A 224 2.71 4.60 9.09
C LEU A 224 3.23 5.44 7.92
N ALA A 225 4.36 6.12 8.10
CA ALA A 225 4.98 6.91 7.05
C ALA A 225 6.51 6.84 7.06
N LYS A 226 7.10 7.06 5.89
CA LYS A 226 8.54 7.19 5.68
C LYS A 226 8.79 8.34 4.71
N HIS A 227 9.48 9.38 5.17
CA HIS A 227 9.90 10.48 4.29
C HIS A 227 11.14 10.08 3.49
N VAL A 228 11.19 10.49 2.22
CA VAL A 228 12.40 10.36 1.39
C VAL A 228 13.24 11.60 1.62
N SER A 229 14.52 11.41 1.99
CA SER A 229 15.43 12.55 2.14
C SER A 229 15.69 13.19 0.78
N SER A 230 15.90 14.51 0.72
CA SER A 230 16.25 15.18 -0.54
C SER A 230 17.55 14.67 -1.17
N ALA A 231 18.38 13.95 -0.40
CA ALA A 231 19.62 13.34 -0.88
C ALA A 231 19.40 12.00 -1.60
N ASP A 232 18.28 11.31 -1.33
CA ASP A 232 17.96 10.00 -1.93
C ASP A 232 17.04 10.11 -3.17
N ALA A 233 16.66 11.33 -3.54
CA ALA A 233 15.77 11.64 -4.67
C ALA A 233 16.51 11.95 -5.99
N ALA A 234 17.83 11.78 -6.02
CA ALA A 234 18.71 12.08 -7.16
C ALA A 234 19.19 10.81 -7.88
#